data_AF-A0A8B3EBM3-F1
#
_entry.id   AF-A0A8B3EBM3-F1
#
_cell.length_a   1.000
_cell.length_b   1.000
_cell.length_c   1.000
_cell.angle_alpha   90.00
_cell.angle_beta   90.00
_cell.angle_gamma   90.00
#
_symmetry.space_group_name_H-M   'P 1'
#
loop_
_entity.id
_entity.type
_entity.pdbx_description
1 polymer ?
#
loop_
_entity_poly.entity_id
_entity_poly.type
_entity_poly.pdbx_seq_one_letter_code
_entity_poly.pdbx_strand_id
1 'polypeptide(L)' 'MKLNRNDYTVEAAAGGGFYAYFMNNVLCSAYGETPDEACENLEQIVDDFVSDMYMVEEFV' A
#
# COMPACT_ATOMS: atom_id res chain seq x y z
N MET A 1 -9.40 -4.04 -0.21
CA MET A 1 -8.98 -5.41 0.14
C MET A 1 -8.15 -5.31 1.42
N LYS A 2 -8.26 -6.22 2.38
CA LYS A 2 -7.43 -6.12 3.61
C LYS A 2 -6.07 -6.78 3.36
N LEU A 3 -4.97 -6.06 3.59
CA LEU A 3 -3.63 -6.60 3.36
C LEU A 3 -3.25 -7.51 4.52
N ASN A 4 -2.69 -8.70 4.24
CA ASN A 4 -2.15 -9.51 5.32
C ASN A 4 -0.83 -8.90 5.78
N ARG A 5 -0.55 -9.01 7.08
CA ARG A 5 0.71 -8.50 7.68
C ARG A 5 1.98 -9.10 7.07
N ASN A 6 1.88 -10.20 6.35
CA ASN A 6 2.99 -10.83 5.62
C ASN A 6 3.17 -10.31 4.19
N ASP A 7 2.21 -9.56 3.67
CA ASP A 7 2.21 -9.07 2.27
C ASP A 7 2.88 -7.70 2.14
N TYR A 8 3.17 -7.04 3.27
CA TYR A 8 3.83 -5.74 3.30
C TYR A 8 4.93 -5.69 4.37
N THR A 9 5.89 -4.80 4.16
CA THR A 9 6.96 -4.49 5.12
C THR A 9 6.81 -3.04 5.57
N VAL A 10 7.12 -2.76 6.84
CA VAL A 10 7.12 -1.39 7.38
C VAL A 10 8.52 -1.04 7.88
N GLU A 11 9.05 0.09 7.41
CA GLU A 11 10.37 0.60 7.80
C GLU A 11 10.25 1.99 8.41
N ALA A 12 11.09 2.29 9.41
CA ALA A 12 11.12 3.61 10.01
C ALA A 12 11.89 4.59 9.12
N ALA A 13 11.32 5.77 8.88
CA ALA A 13 11.97 6.82 8.11
C ALA A 13 12.96 7.60 8.99
N ALA A 14 14.11 7.99 8.41
CA ALA A 14 15.17 8.72 9.12
C ALA A 14 14.74 10.11 9.67
N GLY A 15 13.63 10.67 9.18
CA GLY A 15 13.08 11.95 9.61
C GLY A 15 11.95 11.85 10.65
N GLY A 16 11.65 10.64 11.15
CA GLY A 16 10.41 10.35 11.86
C GLY A 16 9.34 9.81 10.92
N GLY A 17 8.45 8.98 11.45
CA GLY A 17 7.41 8.28 10.68
C GLY A 17 7.84 6.92 10.12
N PHE A 18 6.95 6.33 9.34
CA PHE A 18 7.04 4.97 8.85
C PHE A 18 6.64 4.91 7.37
N TYR A 19 7.34 4.08 6.61
CA TYR A 19 6.96 3.71 5.26
C TYR A 19 6.50 2.25 5.24
N ALA A 20 5.36 1.99 4.62
CA ALA A 20 4.90 0.65 4.32
C ALA A 20 5.10 0.36 2.82
N TYR A 21 5.60 -0.82 2.48
CA TYR A 21 5.89 -1.26 1.12
C TYR A 21 5.25 -2.61 0.87
N PHE A 22 4.58 -2.77 -0.28
CA PHE A 22 4.02 -4.05 -0.67
C PHE A 22 5.12 -4.97 -1.20
N MET A 23 5.31 -6.15 -0.60
CA MET A 23 6.45 -7.04 -0.92
C MET A 23 6.41 -7.55 -2.35
N ASN A 24 5.21 -7.77 -2.91
CA ASN A 24 5.04 -8.27 -4.27
C ASN A 24 5.07 -7.16 -5.34
N ASN A 25 5.03 -5.88 -4.94
CA ASN A 25 5.06 -4.77 -5.87
C ASN A 25 5.55 -3.49 -5.18
N VAL A 26 6.86 -3.25 -5.25
CA VAL A 26 7.55 -2.09 -4.63
C VAL A 26 6.98 -0.72 -5.06
N LEU A 27 6.23 -0.67 -6.17
CA LEU A 27 5.56 0.55 -6.62
C LEU A 27 4.40 0.97 -5.69
N CYS A 28 3.86 0.05 -4.89
CA CYS A 28 2.87 0.34 -3.86
C CYS A 28 3.61 0.60 -2.54
N SER A 29 3.84 1.88 -2.25
CA SER A 29 4.40 2.33 -0.98
C SER A 29 3.62 3.50 -0.41
N ALA A 30 3.46 3.55 0.91
CA ALA A 30 2.78 4.62 1.60
C ALA A 30 3.58 5.10 2.82
N TYR A 31 3.48 6.39 3.12
CA TYR A 31 4.02 6.98 4.34
C TYR A 31 2.90 7.16 5.39
N GLY A 32 3.26 7.07 6.66
CA GLY A 32 2.43 7.47 7.79
C GLY A 32 3.28 7.94 8.96
N GLU A 33 2.73 8.77 9.84
CA GLU A 33 3.41 9.17 11.08
C GLU A 33 3.51 8.00 12.07
N THR A 34 2.57 7.06 11.97
CA THR A 34 2.55 5.80 12.72
C THR A 34 2.60 4.59 11.78
N PRO A 35 3.04 3.41 12.25
CA PRO A 35 3.08 2.22 11.40
C PRO A 35 1.66 1.79 10.99
N ASP A 36 0.66 2.00 11.84
CA ASP A 36 -0.74 1.71 11.53
C ASP A 36 -1.24 2.61 10.39
N GLU A 37 -0.98 3.92 10.46
CA GLU A 37 -1.34 4.87 9.40
C GLU A 37 -0.64 4.57 8.07
N ALA A 38 0.65 4.20 8.11
CA ALA A 38 1.37 3.79 6.91
C ALA A 38 0.74 2.54 6.27
N CYS A 39 0.23 1.61 7.08
CA CYS A 39 -0.49 0.43 6.59
C CYS A 39 -1.85 0.79 5.99
N GLU A 40 -2.65 1.62 6.67
CA GLU A 40 -3.96 2.04 6.17
C GLU A 40 -3.86 2.80 4.85
N ASN A 41 -2.84 3.65 4.70
CA ASN A 41 -2.56 4.35 3.45
C ASN A 41 -2.12 3.36 2.36
N LEU A 42 -1.33 2.34 2.70
CA LEU A 42 -0.94 1.30 1.75
C LEU A 42 -2.13 0.45 1.31
N GLU A 43 -3.04 0.10 2.22
CA GLU A 43 -4.28 -0.64 1.90
C GLU A 43 -5.12 0.11 0.87
N GLN A 44 -5.26 1.43 1.01
CA GLN A 44 -5.97 2.27 0.03
C GLN A 44 -5.27 2.26 -1.33
N ILE A 45 -3.95 2.45 -1.38
CA ILE A 45 -3.20 2.43 -2.65
C ILE A 45 -3.32 1.08 -3.34
N VAL A 46 -3.25 -0.03 -2.59
CA VAL A 46 -3.41 -1.36 -3.17
C VAL A 46 -4.86 -1.60 -3.62
N ASP A 47 -5.85 -1.14 -2.86
CA ASP A 47 -7.26 -1.25 -3.27
C ASP A 47 -7.54 -0.46 -4.56
N ASP A 48 -7.02 0.77 -4.65
CA ASP A 48 -7.10 1.60 -5.85
C ASP A 48 -6.35 0.95 -7.03
N PHE A 49 -5.13 0.45 -6.81
CA PHE A 49 -4.34 -0.22 -7.86
C PHE A 49 -5.03 -1.49 -8.37
N VAL A 50 -5.60 -2.28 -7.46
CA VAL A 50 -6.36 -3.49 -7.79
C VAL A 50 -7.65 -3.10 -8.52
N SER A 51 -8.39 -2.12 -8.03
CA SER A 51 -9.59 -1.60 -8.67
C SER A 51 -9.29 -1.11 -10.08
N ASP A 52 -8.27 -0.29 -10.29
CA ASP A 52 -7.85 0.19 -11.59
C ASP A 52 -7.41 -0.94 -12.53
N MET A 53 -6.73 -1.97 -12.01
CA MET A 53 -6.36 -3.15 -12.79
C MET A 53 -7.59 -3.97 -13.21
N TYR A 54 -8.66 -3.97 -12.41
CA TYR A 54 -9.95 -4.58 -12.72
C TYR A 54 -10.92 -3.68 -13.50
N MET A 55 -10.61 -2.38 -13.70
CA MET A 55 -11.34 -1.49 -14.62
C MET A 55 -10.90 -1.65 -16.07
N VAL A 56 -9.99 -2.58 -16.37
CA VAL A 56 -9.66 -2.97 -17.74
C VAL A 56 -10.63 -4.06 -18.22
N GLU A 57 -11.91 -3.73 -18.39
CA GLU A 57 -12.80 -4.24 -19.46
C GLU A 57 -14.16 -3.52 -19.36
N GLU A 58 -14.27 -2.33 -19.95
CA GLU A 58 -15.43 -2.02 -20.79
C GLU A 58 -14.90 -1.39 -22.09
N PHE A 59 -14.39 -2.25 -22.98
CA PHE A 59 -14.32 -1.89 -24.40
C PHE A 59 -15.76 -1.71 -24.89
N VAL A 60 -16.15 -0.46 -25.13
CA VAL A 60 -17.26 -0.10 -26.03
C VAL A 60 -16.71 0.26 -27.41
#